data_AF-A0A521PM03-F1
#
_entry.id   AF-A0A521PM03-F1
#
_cell.length_a   1.000
_cell.length_b   1.000
_cell.length_c   1.000
_cell.angle_alpha   90.00
_cell.angle_beta   90.00
_cell.angle_gamma   90.00
#
_symmetry.space_group_name_H-M   'P 1'
#
loop_
_entity.id
_entity.type
_entity.pdbx_description
1 polymer ?
#
loop_
_entity_poly.entity_id
_entity_poly.type
_entity_poly.pdbx_seq_one_letter_code
_entity_poly.pdbx_strand_id
1 'polypeptide(L)'
;MKVSSVRNSTRALLVVTACALALSACAGNKKNKPRLAYEERPVELLYATGADRLDRRQWNQAVNYFQEVERQHPYSEWSRRSILMQAFAHYQGNDYAEAVADADRFIQLYPGNPTAAYAHYIKAICYFEQIVDVNRDQAATAQALDALRDVVQRYPRTEYAADARLKIDMVNDQLAGKEMTIGRWYLRAGDTLAATNRFKTVVDRYQTTSHTPEALYRLVESYLTLGLMEEAKRNGAVLGYNYPGDPWYGDAYKLLTSKGLKPAVEPKGGGGRGIFRMPFRRDKDKTVQPPGATDSNVVVQTSKATDQRTIFKLPLGKKDEKLPPVETTPEPK
;
A
#
# COMPACT_ATOMS: atom_id res chain seq x y z
N MET A 1 -15.16 -32.66 -67.01
CA MET A 1 -14.50 -32.20 -65.76
C MET A 1 -15.40 -31.18 -65.06
N LYS A 2 -16.20 -31.55 -64.03
CA LYS A 2 -16.92 -30.59 -63.14
C LYS A 2 -17.68 -31.21 -61.94
N VAL A 3 -17.34 -32.39 -61.45
CA VAL A 3 -18.10 -33.06 -60.34
C VAL A 3 -17.38 -32.97 -58.97
N SER A 4 -16.08 -32.68 -58.94
CA SER A 4 -15.30 -32.63 -57.69
C SER A 4 -15.42 -31.32 -56.89
N SER A 5 -15.87 -30.22 -57.51
CA SER A 5 -15.93 -28.89 -56.85
C SER A 5 -17.13 -28.76 -55.88
N VAL A 6 -18.27 -29.36 -56.21
CA VAL A 6 -19.52 -29.25 -55.41
C VAL A 6 -19.46 -30.02 -54.09
N ARG A 7 -18.61 -31.05 -54.00
CA ARG A 7 -18.49 -31.89 -52.80
C ARG A 7 -17.59 -31.29 -51.71
N ASN A 8 -16.73 -30.34 -52.08
CA ASN A 8 -15.87 -29.62 -51.14
C ASN A 8 -16.56 -28.38 -50.57
N SER A 9 -17.45 -27.73 -51.34
CA SER A 9 -18.24 -26.58 -50.87
C SER A 9 -19.30 -26.97 -49.84
N THR A 10 -19.92 -28.14 -49.94
CA THR A 10 -20.89 -28.64 -48.93
C THR A 10 -20.20 -29.03 -47.61
N ARG A 11 -18.98 -29.56 -47.67
CA ARG A 11 -18.16 -29.85 -46.48
C ARG A 11 -17.67 -28.57 -45.80
N ALA A 12 -17.28 -27.56 -46.57
CA ALA A 12 -16.89 -26.26 -46.02
C ALA A 12 -18.08 -25.56 -45.32
N LEU A 13 -19.29 -25.65 -45.90
CA LEU A 13 -20.49 -25.05 -45.30
C LEU A 13 -20.86 -25.70 -43.96
N LEU A 14 -20.71 -27.04 -43.85
CA LEU A 14 -20.95 -27.78 -42.60
C LEU A 14 -19.93 -27.44 -41.50
N VAL A 15 -18.66 -27.23 -41.85
CA VAL A 15 -17.62 -26.84 -40.89
C VAL A 15 -17.85 -25.42 -40.37
N VAL A 16 -18.26 -24.49 -41.25
CA VAL A 16 -18.55 -23.10 -40.86
C VAL A 16 -19.77 -23.01 -39.95
N THR A 17 -20.83 -23.77 -40.23
CA THR A 17 -22.01 -23.82 -39.34
C THR A 17 -21.72 -24.47 -38.00
N ALA A 18 -20.89 -25.53 -37.96
CA ALA A 18 -20.45 -26.13 -36.70
C ALA A 18 -19.60 -25.16 -35.86
N CYS A 19 -18.69 -24.41 -36.48
CA CYS A 19 -17.91 -23.38 -35.79
C CYS A 19 -18.78 -22.22 -35.28
N ALA A 20 -19.81 -21.80 -36.02
CA ALA A 20 -20.74 -20.76 -35.58
C ALA A 20 -21.57 -21.19 -34.35
N LEU A 21 -21.98 -22.46 -34.29
CA LEU A 21 -22.69 -23.00 -33.12
C LEU A 21 -21.76 -23.16 -31.91
N ALA A 22 -20.48 -23.49 -32.11
CA ALA A 22 -19.49 -23.55 -31.03
C ALA A 22 -19.17 -22.18 -30.42
N LEU A 23 -19.20 -21.11 -31.23
CA LEU A 23 -19.00 -19.73 -30.75
C LEU A 23 -20.19 -19.20 -29.92
N SER A 24 -21.41 -19.64 -30.23
CA SER A 24 -22.63 -19.31 -29.45
C SER A 24 -22.62 -19.92 -28.04
N ALA A 25 -21.98 -21.08 -27.86
CA ALA A 25 -21.86 -21.74 -26.55
C ALA A 25 -20.92 -20.99 -25.57
N CYS A 26 -20.08 -20.07 -26.07
CA CYS A 26 -19.21 -19.24 -25.25
C CYS A 26 -19.84 -17.90 -24.85
N ALA A 27 -21.05 -17.58 -25.35
CA ALA A 27 -21.86 -16.47 -24.85
C ALA A 27 -22.51 -16.89 -23.52
N GLY A 28 -21.67 -17.10 -22.51
CA GLY A 28 -22.05 -17.54 -21.18
C GLY A 28 -23.01 -16.55 -20.53
N ASN A 29 -24.19 -17.06 -20.15
CA ASN A 29 -25.13 -16.41 -19.25
C ASN A 29 -24.38 -15.78 -18.06
N LYS A 30 -24.47 -14.46 -17.92
CA LYS A 30 -24.16 -13.77 -16.65
C LYS A 30 -25.11 -14.35 -15.60
N LYS A 31 -24.66 -15.35 -14.86
CA LYS A 31 -25.39 -15.88 -13.70
C LYS A 31 -25.55 -14.70 -12.73
N ASN A 32 -26.78 -14.23 -12.56
CA ASN A 32 -27.13 -13.30 -11.49
C ASN A 32 -26.58 -13.88 -10.19
N LYS A 33 -25.71 -13.13 -9.49
CA LYS A 33 -25.18 -13.54 -8.18
C LYS A 33 -26.41 -13.90 -7.32
N PRO A 34 -26.52 -15.12 -6.76
CA PRO A 34 -27.69 -15.50 -5.99
C PRO A 34 -27.75 -14.60 -4.76
N ARG A 35 -28.70 -13.66 -4.75
CA ARG A 35 -29.06 -12.91 -3.56
C ARG A 35 -29.69 -13.89 -2.58
N LEU A 36 -29.39 -13.75 -1.29
CA LEU A 36 -30.03 -14.54 -0.25
C LEU A 36 -31.56 -14.38 -0.38
N ALA A 37 -32.31 -15.46 -0.20
CA ALA A 37 -33.76 -15.38 -0.17
C ALA A 37 -34.18 -14.49 1.02
N TYR A 38 -35.16 -13.61 0.81
CA TYR A 38 -35.71 -12.77 1.87
C TYR A 38 -36.25 -13.64 2.99
N GLU A 39 -35.64 -13.57 4.17
CA GLU A 39 -36.14 -14.20 5.38
C GLU A 39 -36.00 -13.18 6.51
N GLU A 40 -37.12 -12.81 7.14
CA GLU A 40 -37.12 -11.90 8.28
C GLU A 40 -36.43 -12.59 9.46
N ARG A 41 -35.34 -11.98 9.91
CA ARG A 41 -34.56 -12.46 11.04
C ARG A 41 -34.21 -11.27 11.93
N PRO A 42 -34.04 -11.47 13.23
CA PRO A 42 -33.60 -10.39 14.10
C PRO A 42 -32.24 -9.84 13.63
N VAL A 43 -32.09 -8.52 13.71
CA VAL A 43 -30.93 -7.80 13.16
C VAL A 43 -29.60 -8.28 13.75
N GLU A 44 -29.59 -8.61 15.04
CA GLU A 44 -28.44 -9.18 15.75
C GLU A 44 -28.01 -10.51 15.14
N LEU A 45 -28.98 -11.35 14.76
CA LEU A 45 -28.70 -12.66 14.17
C LEU A 45 -28.15 -12.54 12.75
N LEU A 46 -28.69 -11.63 11.93
CA LEU A 46 -28.18 -11.34 10.59
C LEU A 46 -26.73 -10.84 10.67
N TYR A 47 -26.46 -9.87 11.54
CA TYR A 47 -25.13 -9.33 11.74
C TYR A 47 -24.16 -10.40 12.27
N ALA A 48 -24.56 -11.16 13.30
CA ALA A 48 -23.74 -12.22 13.88
C ALA A 48 -23.43 -13.32 12.85
N THR A 49 -24.38 -13.66 11.98
CA THR A 49 -24.16 -14.63 10.90
C THR A 49 -23.15 -14.09 9.87
N GLY A 50 -23.26 -12.80 9.49
CA GLY A 50 -22.27 -12.14 8.64
C GLY A 50 -20.87 -12.14 9.26
N ALA A 51 -20.77 -11.86 10.56
CA ALA A 51 -19.52 -11.91 11.30
C ALA A 51 -18.92 -13.34 11.36
N ASP A 52 -19.73 -14.38 11.61
CA ASP A 52 -19.25 -15.77 11.56
C ASP A 52 -18.73 -16.15 10.15
N ARG A 53 -19.40 -15.69 9.09
CA ARG A 53 -18.94 -15.90 7.71
C ARG A 53 -17.62 -15.18 7.44
N LEU A 54 -17.46 -13.96 7.96
CA LEU A 54 -16.23 -13.19 7.90
C LEU A 54 -15.08 -13.93 8.60
N ASP A 55 -15.31 -14.43 9.83
CA ASP A 55 -14.31 -15.17 10.60
C ASP A 55 -13.86 -16.46 9.90
N ARG A 56 -14.78 -17.10 9.17
CA ARG A 56 -14.50 -18.28 8.32
C ARG A 56 -13.88 -17.94 6.97
N ARG A 57 -13.51 -16.69 6.72
CA ARG A 57 -12.96 -16.18 5.44
C ARG A 57 -13.91 -16.34 4.25
N GLN A 58 -15.21 -16.41 4.49
CA GLN A 58 -16.24 -16.51 3.46
C GLN A 58 -16.71 -15.10 3.07
N TRP A 59 -15.80 -14.31 2.50
CA TRP A 59 -15.94 -12.86 2.28
C TRP A 59 -17.23 -12.48 1.56
N ASN A 60 -17.49 -13.11 0.40
CA ASN A 60 -18.70 -12.88 -0.38
C ASN A 60 -19.99 -13.17 0.39
N GLN A 61 -20.01 -14.23 1.20
CA GLN A 61 -21.19 -14.55 2.02
C GLN A 61 -21.35 -13.53 3.15
N ALA A 62 -20.25 -13.11 3.79
CA ALA A 62 -20.27 -12.09 4.83
C ALA A 62 -20.87 -10.77 4.30
N VAL A 63 -20.41 -10.32 3.13
CA VAL A 63 -20.96 -9.14 2.43
C VAL A 63 -22.46 -9.28 2.23
N ASN A 64 -22.93 -10.41 1.71
CA ASN A 64 -24.36 -10.63 1.48
C ASN A 64 -25.17 -10.49 2.79
N TYR A 65 -24.70 -11.07 3.90
CA TYR A 65 -25.39 -10.93 5.19
C TYR A 65 -25.37 -9.49 5.72
N PHE A 66 -24.26 -8.76 5.58
CA PHE A 66 -24.19 -7.36 5.96
C PHE A 66 -25.11 -6.48 5.08
N GLN A 67 -25.25 -6.79 3.79
CA GLN A 67 -26.19 -6.11 2.89
C GLN A 67 -27.64 -6.39 3.29
N GLU A 68 -27.94 -7.61 3.75
CA GLU A 68 -29.26 -7.95 4.28
C GLU A 68 -29.59 -7.16 5.55
N VAL A 69 -28.62 -6.92 6.43
CA VAL A 69 -28.80 -6.03 7.60
C VAL A 69 -29.19 -4.62 7.16
N GLU A 70 -28.49 -4.05 6.17
CA GLU A 70 -28.84 -2.73 5.63
C GLU A 70 -30.22 -2.72 4.98
N ARG A 71 -30.54 -3.76 4.22
CA ARG A 71 -31.79 -3.85 3.46
C ARG A 71 -33.01 -3.98 4.38
N GLN A 72 -32.90 -4.76 5.46
CA GLN A 72 -33.99 -5.00 6.40
C GLN A 72 -34.07 -3.93 7.50
N HIS A 73 -32.93 -3.37 7.93
CA HIS A 73 -32.86 -2.43 9.05
C HIS A 73 -31.99 -1.18 8.75
N PRO A 74 -32.32 -0.35 7.72
CA PRO A 74 -31.43 0.70 7.21
C PRO A 74 -30.94 1.71 8.24
N TYR A 75 -31.78 2.07 9.21
CA TYR A 75 -31.51 3.09 10.22
C TYR A 75 -30.94 2.55 11.54
N SER A 76 -30.73 1.24 11.63
CA SER A 76 -30.19 0.62 12.84
C SER A 76 -28.71 0.91 13.03
N GLU A 77 -28.23 0.87 14.28
CA GLU A 77 -26.80 0.90 14.60
C GLU A 77 -26.02 -0.21 13.88
N TRP A 78 -26.66 -1.38 13.74
CA TRP A 78 -26.13 -2.53 13.04
C TRP A 78 -25.95 -2.27 11.55
N SER A 79 -26.85 -1.54 10.90
CA SER A 79 -26.71 -1.15 9.49
C SER A 79 -25.47 -0.29 9.28
N ARG A 80 -25.24 0.72 10.15
CA ARG A 80 -24.02 1.54 10.09
C ARG A 80 -22.77 0.69 10.18
N ARG A 81 -22.73 -0.22 11.16
CA ARG A 81 -21.61 -1.14 11.34
C ARG A 81 -21.45 -2.10 10.16
N SER A 82 -22.54 -2.59 9.58
CA SER A 82 -22.55 -3.48 8.43
C SER A 82 -21.92 -2.87 7.19
N ILE A 83 -22.17 -1.59 6.89
CA ILE A 83 -21.53 -0.90 5.75
C ILE A 83 -20.01 -0.94 5.87
N LEU A 84 -19.49 -0.63 7.07
CA LEU A 84 -18.05 -0.68 7.33
C LEU A 84 -17.49 -2.10 7.25
N MET A 85 -18.24 -3.09 7.70
CA MET A 85 -17.84 -4.49 7.60
C MET A 85 -17.90 -5.04 6.17
N GLN A 86 -18.76 -4.51 5.30
CA GLN A 86 -18.72 -4.82 3.86
C GLN A 86 -17.41 -4.32 3.23
N ALA A 87 -17.01 -3.07 3.51
CA ALA A 87 -15.74 -2.54 3.04
C ALA A 87 -14.56 -3.42 3.49
N PHE A 88 -14.57 -3.82 4.76
CA PHE A 88 -13.55 -4.72 5.30
C PHE A 88 -13.59 -6.12 4.67
N ALA A 89 -14.77 -6.71 4.47
CA ALA A 89 -14.92 -8.02 3.85
C ALA A 89 -14.45 -8.02 2.39
N HIS A 90 -14.80 -7.00 1.61
CA HIS A 90 -14.29 -6.82 0.25
C HIS A 90 -12.77 -6.62 0.23
N TYR A 91 -12.22 -5.83 1.15
CA TYR A 91 -10.77 -5.67 1.29
C TYR A 91 -10.08 -7.01 1.53
N GLN A 92 -10.57 -7.82 2.48
CA GLN A 92 -10.03 -9.16 2.76
C GLN A 92 -10.22 -10.15 1.59
N GLY A 93 -11.23 -9.91 0.75
CA GLY A 93 -11.45 -10.63 -0.49
C GLY A 93 -10.53 -10.22 -1.65
N ASN A 94 -9.73 -9.16 -1.49
CA ASN A 94 -9.01 -8.46 -2.56
C ASN A 94 -9.91 -7.76 -3.59
N ASP A 95 -11.19 -7.58 -3.27
CA ASP A 95 -12.17 -6.84 -4.08
C ASP A 95 -12.06 -5.34 -3.76
N TYR A 96 -10.90 -4.77 -4.07
CA TYR A 96 -10.52 -3.42 -3.62
C TYR A 96 -11.40 -2.30 -4.17
N ALA A 97 -11.96 -2.44 -5.38
CA ALA A 97 -12.81 -1.41 -5.97
C ALA A 97 -14.14 -1.31 -5.21
N GLU A 98 -14.74 -2.46 -4.89
CA GLU A 98 -15.94 -2.57 -4.06
C GLU A 98 -15.67 -2.09 -2.64
N ALA A 99 -14.51 -2.45 -2.06
CA ALA A 99 -14.12 -1.99 -0.74
C ALA A 99 -14.00 -0.46 -0.65
N VAL A 100 -13.39 0.18 -1.65
CA VAL A 100 -13.32 1.65 -1.74
C VAL A 100 -14.72 2.26 -1.86
N ALA A 101 -15.59 1.68 -2.68
CA ALA A 101 -16.97 2.17 -2.86
C ALA A 101 -17.79 2.07 -1.56
N ASP A 102 -17.64 0.99 -0.80
CA ASP A 102 -18.27 0.83 0.52
C ASP A 102 -17.71 1.80 1.55
N ALA A 103 -16.39 1.99 1.58
CA ALA A 103 -15.73 2.94 2.48
C ALA A 103 -16.17 4.39 2.18
N ASP A 104 -16.21 4.78 0.91
CA ASP A 104 -16.69 6.11 0.50
C ASP A 104 -18.15 6.34 0.86
N ARG A 105 -19.00 5.32 0.69
CA ARG A 105 -20.40 5.38 1.13
C ARG A 105 -20.50 5.58 2.64
N PHE A 106 -19.71 4.85 3.43
CA PHE A 106 -19.69 5.01 4.89
C PHE A 106 -19.29 6.43 5.28
N ILE A 107 -18.23 6.97 4.68
CA ILE A 107 -17.72 8.33 4.95
C ILE A 107 -18.78 9.39 4.60
N GLN A 108 -19.48 9.22 3.47
CA GLN A 108 -20.54 10.14 3.05
C GLN A 108 -21.77 10.11 3.96
N LEU A 109 -22.21 8.92 4.37
CA LEU A 109 -23.40 8.75 5.21
C LEU A 109 -23.13 9.10 6.67
N TYR A 110 -21.92 8.80 7.19
CA TYR A 110 -21.59 8.90 8.61
C TYR A 110 -20.24 9.58 8.89
N PRO A 111 -20.02 10.83 8.43
CA PRO A 111 -18.72 11.50 8.55
C PRO A 111 -18.28 11.77 10.00
N GLY A 112 -19.22 11.91 10.94
CA GLY A 112 -18.95 12.16 12.36
C GLY A 112 -18.80 10.90 13.22
N ASN A 113 -18.90 9.70 12.62
CA ASN A 113 -18.81 8.46 13.38
C ASN A 113 -17.37 8.22 13.89
N PRO A 114 -17.17 7.77 15.15
CA PRO A 114 -15.84 7.41 15.64
C PRO A 114 -15.07 6.42 14.75
N THR A 115 -15.77 5.53 14.04
CA THR A 115 -15.16 4.55 13.13
C THR A 115 -14.90 5.09 11.72
N ALA A 116 -15.24 6.36 11.43
CA ALA A 116 -14.92 7.00 10.15
C ALA A 116 -13.40 6.99 9.88
N ALA A 117 -12.58 7.13 10.93
CA ALA A 117 -11.13 7.00 10.82
C ALA A 117 -10.70 5.65 10.19
N TYR A 118 -11.38 4.57 10.56
CA TYR A 118 -11.11 3.24 9.99
C TYR A 118 -11.60 3.12 8.54
N ALA A 119 -12.73 3.74 8.19
CA ALA A 119 -13.22 3.76 6.80
C ALA A 119 -12.24 4.48 5.85
N HIS A 120 -11.75 5.67 6.24
CA HIS A 120 -10.72 6.38 5.48
C HIS A 120 -9.44 5.53 5.34
N TYR A 121 -9.08 4.80 6.40
CA TYR A 121 -7.91 3.93 6.39
C TYR A 121 -8.07 2.70 5.49
N ILE A 122 -9.24 2.01 5.50
CA ILE A 122 -9.52 0.92 4.55
C ILE A 122 -9.36 1.43 3.12
N LYS A 123 -9.99 2.56 2.78
CA LYS A 123 -9.87 3.17 1.45
C LYS A 123 -8.40 3.41 1.07
N ALA A 124 -7.61 3.96 1.99
CA ALA A 124 -6.20 4.23 1.75
C ALA A 124 -5.39 2.95 1.52
N ILE A 125 -5.63 1.89 2.32
CA ILE A 125 -4.96 0.60 2.15
C ILE A 125 -5.37 -0.07 0.85
N CYS A 126 -6.64 -0.01 0.44
CA CYS A 126 -7.07 -0.59 -0.83
C CYS A 126 -6.29 -0.02 -2.02
N TYR A 127 -6.01 1.28 -2.04
CA TYR A 127 -5.12 1.86 -3.05
C TYR A 127 -3.66 1.46 -2.86
N PHE A 128 -3.20 1.38 -1.61
CA PHE A 128 -1.83 0.95 -1.30
C PHE A 128 -1.51 -0.47 -1.78
N GLU A 129 -2.44 -1.42 -1.60
CA GLU A 129 -2.26 -2.81 -2.07
C GLU A 129 -2.31 -2.95 -3.60
N GLN A 130 -2.84 -1.93 -4.30
CA GLN A 130 -2.84 -1.87 -5.76
C GLN A 130 -1.56 -1.26 -6.34
N ILE A 131 -0.59 -0.86 -5.51
CA ILE A 131 0.68 -0.32 -5.97
C ILE A 131 1.44 -1.39 -6.74
N VAL A 132 1.78 -1.06 -7.97
CA VAL A 132 2.54 -1.91 -8.89
C VAL A 132 3.99 -1.45 -8.98
N ASP A 133 4.82 -2.30 -9.60
CA ASP A 133 6.22 -2.01 -9.90
C ASP A 133 6.40 -0.61 -10.53
N VAL A 134 7.46 0.08 -10.12
CA VAL A 134 7.94 1.38 -10.60
C VAL A 134 7.84 1.53 -12.13
N ASN A 135 8.07 0.47 -12.90
CA ASN A 135 8.05 0.57 -14.36
C ASN A 135 6.65 0.77 -14.95
N ARG A 136 5.58 0.45 -14.20
CA ARG A 136 4.19 0.55 -14.63
C ARG A 136 3.58 1.93 -14.32
N ASP A 137 2.32 2.10 -14.68
CA ASP A 137 1.54 3.29 -14.35
C ASP A 137 1.37 3.44 -12.82
N GLN A 138 1.43 4.68 -12.34
CA GLN A 138 1.50 5.02 -10.92
C GLN A 138 0.25 5.77 -10.43
N ALA A 139 -0.85 5.72 -11.18
CA ALA A 139 -2.10 6.37 -10.79
C ALA A 139 -2.61 5.88 -9.42
N ALA A 140 -2.62 4.57 -9.20
CA ALA A 140 -3.00 3.98 -7.90
C ALA A 140 -2.06 4.41 -6.76
N THR A 141 -0.76 4.53 -7.05
CA THR A 141 0.25 5.00 -6.09
C THR A 141 0.00 6.45 -5.66
N ALA A 142 -0.36 7.33 -6.59
CA ALA A 142 -0.74 8.71 -6.28
C ALA A 142 -2.04 8.77 -5.45
N GLN A 143 -3.05 7.97 -5.81
CA GLN A 143 -4.29 7.86 -5.04
C GLN A 143 -4.05 7.34 -3.62
N ALA A 144 -3.15 6.36 -3.45
CA ALA A 144 -2.74 5.85 -2.16
C ALA A 144 -2.09 6.95 -1.31
N LEU A 145 -1.17 7.74 -1.89
CA LEU A 145 -0.52 8.85 -1.20
C LEU A 145 -1.54 9.86 -0.67
N ASP A 146 -2.48 10.27 -1.51
CA ASP A 146 -3.49 11.26 -1.14
C ASP A 146 -4.44 10.72 -0.07
N ALA A 147 -4.91 9.48 -0.20
CA ALA A 147 -5.78 8.84 0.79
C ALA A 147 -5.08 8.62 2.14
N LEU A 148 -3.81 8.20 2.14
CA LEU A 148 -3.03 8.04 3.37
C LEU A 148 -2.79 9.39 4.07
N ARG A 149 -2.49 10.45 3.30
CA ARG A 149 -2.35 11.80 3.84
C ARG A 149 -3.64 12.30 4.46
N ASP A 150 -4.79 12.02 3.85
CA ASP A 150 -6.11 12.36 4.38
C ASP A 150 -6.35 11.71 5.75
N VAL A 151 -5.98 10.43 5.93
CA VAL A 151 -6.03 9.75 7.23
C VAL A 151 -5.16 10.45 8.27
N VAL A 152 -3.90 10.77 7.92
CA VAL A 152 -2.95 11.40 8.85
C VAL A 152 -3.39 12.82 9.23
N GLN A 153 -3.95 13.58 8.29
CA GLN A 153 -4.38 14.96 8.51
C GLN A 153 -5.66 15.02 9.36
N ARG A 154 -6.65 14.16 9.06
CA ARG A 154 -7.92 14.15 9.78
C ARG A 154 -7.83 13.47 11.15
N TYR A 155 -7.07 12.38 11.25
CA TYR A 155 -7.05 11.50 12.42
C TYR A 155 -5.63 11.26 12.99
N PRO A 156 -4.84 12.32 13.27
CA PRO A 156 -3.39 12.24 13.53
C PRO A 156 -2.97 11.45 14.77
N ARG A 157 -3.89 11.17 15.70
CA ARG A 157 -3.65 10.49 16.97
C ARG A 157 -4.10 9.02 16.98
N THR A 158 -4.62 8.52 15.87
CA THR A 158 -5.08 7.14 15.74
C THR A 158 -3.92 6.20 15.39
N GLU A 159 -4.08 4.92 15.70
CA GLU A 159 -3.15 3.86 15.24
C GLU A 159 -3.06 3.80 13.71
N TYR A 160 -4.18 4.09 13.02
CA TYR A 160 -4.25 4.16 11.57
C TYR A 160 -3.36 5.25 10.99
N ALA A 161 -3.26 6.40 11.66
CA ALA A 161 -2.35 7.46 11.25
C ALA A 161 -0.87 7.09 11.46
N ALA A 162 -0.56 6.30 12.48
CA ALA A 162 0.81 5.83 12.69
C ALA A 162 1.25 4.88 11.56
N ASP A 163 0.41 3.90 11.22
CA ASP A 163 0.68 3.01 10.08
C ASP A 163 0.66 3.78 8.74
N ALA A 164 -0.28 4.69 8.55
CA ALA A 164 -0.37 5.49 7.33
C ALA A 164 0.88 6.34 7.08
N ARG A 165 1.53 6.89 8.14
CA ARG A 165 2.81 7.61 7.99
C ARG A 165 3.91 6.70 7.44
N LEU A 166 4.05 5.49 7.97
CA LEU A 166 5.02 4.52 7.45
C LEU A 166 4.74 4.17 5.99
N LYS A 167 3.47 3.95 5.65
CA LYS A 167 3.06 3.67 4.26
C LYS A 167 3.29 4.87 3.35
N ILE A 168 3.09 6.11 3.80
CA ILE A 168 3.43 7.32 3.04
C ILE A 168 4.91 7.32 2.66
N ASP A 169 5.80 6.95 3.58
CA ASP A 169 7.23 6.87 3.29
C ASP A 169 7.53 5.82 2.22
N MET A 170 6.90 4.65 2.28
CA MET A 170 7.01 3.60 1.25
C MET A 170 6.49 4.07 -0.12
N VAL A 171 5.37 4.80 -0.14
CA VAL A 171 4.78 5.34 -1.36
C VAL A 171 5.68 6.42 -1.97
N ASN A 172 6.23 7.31 -1.15
CA ASN A 172 7.19 8.33 -1.60
C ASN A 172 8.45 7.69 -2.18
N ASP A 173 8.96 6.61 -1.57
CA ASP A 173 10.13 5.88 -2.08
C ASP A 173 9.83 5.25 -3.46
N GLN A 174 8.65 4.65 -3.65
CA GLN A 174 8.20 4.16 -4.96
C GLN A 174 8.12 5.26 -6.03
N LEU A 175 7.51 6.40 -5.70
CA LEU A 175 7.39 7.54 -6.62
C LEU A 175 8.77 8.15 -6.94
N ALA A 176 9.67 8.24 -5.97
CA ALA A 176 11.05 8.65 -6.18
C ALA A 176 11.79 7.65 -7.09
N GLY A 177 11.58 6.35 -6.89
CA GLY A 177 12.12 5.30 -7.73
C GLY A 177 11.71 5.43 -9.20
N LYS A 178 10.48 5.88 -9.47
CA LYS A 178 9.99 6.19 -10.82
C LYS A 178 10.81 7.29 -11.48
N GLU A 179 10.92 8.42 -10.81
CA GLU A 179 11.69 9.56 -11.31
C GLU A 179 13.17 9.19 -11.51
N MET A 180 13.76 8.43 -10.59
CA MET A 180 15.13 7.92 -10.74
C MET A 180 15.29 7.00 -11.96
N THR A 181 14.32 6.11 -12.19
CA THR A 181 14.36 5.18 -13.32
C THR A 181 14.30 5.92 -14.65
N ILE A 182 13.40 6.91 -14.75
CA ILE A 182 13.29 7.76 -15.93
C ILE A 182 14.55 8.63 -16.11
N GLY A 183 15.04 9.24 -15.03
CA GLY A 183 16.25 10.08 -15.05
C GLY A 183 17.49 9.30 -15.48
N ARG A 184 17.69 8.07 -14.97
CA ARG A 184 18.77 7.17 -15.40
C ARG A 184 18.66 6.79 -16.87
N TRP A 185 17.43 6.61 -17.38
CA TRP A 185 17.23 6.32 -18.80
C TRP A 185 17.63 7.52 -19.67
N TYR A 186 17.16 8.73 -19.36
CA TYR A 186 17.55 9.95 -20.10
C TYR A 186 19.05 10.21 -20.06
N LEU A 187 19.68 10.02 -18.89
CA LEU A 187 21.12 10.22 -18.75
C LEU A 187 21.92 9.25 -19.65
N ARG A 188 21.50 7.98 -19.73
CA ARG A 188 22.11 7.00 -20.66
C ARG A 188 21.85 7.33 -22.13
N ALA A 189 20.73 7.96 -22.44
CA ALA A 189 20.40 8.43 -23.79
C ALA A 189 21.15 9.72 -24.19
N GLY A 190 21.90 10.33 -23.27
CA GLY A 190 22.62 11.59 -23.50
C GLY A 190 21.77 12.85 -23.28
N ASP A 191 20.48 12.71 -22.95
CA ASP A 191 19.60 13.85 -22.63
C ASP A 191 19.79 14.26 -21.16
N THR A 192 20.88 14.99 -20.92
CA THR A 192 21.28 15.46 -19.59
C THR A 192 20.29 16.46 -18.99
N LEU A 193 19.65 17.31 -19.81
CA LEU A 193 18.69 18.29 -19.32
C LEU A 193 17.41 17.60 -18.81
N ALA A 194 16.85 16.67 -19.58
CA ALA A 194 15.69 15.90 -19.14
C ALA A 194 16.02 15.07 -17.89
N ALA A 195 17.19 14.43 -17.85
CA ALA A 195 17.65 13.69 -16.67
C ALA A 195 17.76 14.59 -15.43
N THR A 196 18.34 15.78 -15.57
CA THR A 196 18.48 16.76 -14.49
C THR A 196 17.12 17.13 -13.87
N ASN A 197 16.11 17.38 -14.70
CA ASN A 197 14.76 17.71 -14.21
C ASN A 197 14.14 16.56 -13.40
N ARG A 198 14.40 15.31 -13.80
CA ARG A 198 13.93 14.11 -13.08
C ARG A 198 14.61 13.97 -11.72
N PHE A 199 15.94 14.08 -11.67
CA PHE A 199 16.68 14.03 -10.41
C PHE A 199 16.33 15.18 -9.48
N LYS A 200 16.11 16.39 -10.03
CA LYS A 200 15.65 17.55 -9.27
C LYS A 200 14.27 17.28 -8.65
N THR A 201 13.36 16.64 -9.36
CA THR A 201 12.04 16.27 -8.81
C THR A 201 12.18 15.37 -7.56
N VAL A 202 13.14 14.44 -7.56
CA VAL A 202 13.44 13.60 -6.38
C VAL A 202 13.94 14.43 -5.21
N VAL A 203 14.88 15.34 -5.44
CA VAL A 203 15.43 16.20 -4.40
C VAL A 203 14.40 17.22 -3.88
N ASP A 204 13.52 17.73 -4.74
CA ASP A 204 12.56 18.75 -4.35
C ASP A 204 11.35 18.13 -3.61
N ARG A 205 10.86 16.97 -4.06
CA ARG A 205 9.60 16.37 -3.56
C ARG A 205 9.77 15.17 -2.64
N TYR A 206 10.88 14.44 -2.74
CA TYR A 206 11.08 13.14 -2.08
C TYR A 206 12.37 13.10 -1.26
N GLN A 207 12.61 14.15 -0.46
CA GLN A 207 13.85 14.41 0.29
C GLN A 207 14.24 13.35 1.33
N THR A 208 13.26 12.60 1.84
CA THR A 208 13.42 11.60 2.91
C THR A 208 13.57 10.19 2.37
N THR A 209 13.59 10.01 1.05
CA THR A 209 13.63 8.69 0.41
C THR A 209 15.05 8.15 0.28
N SER A 210 15.16 6.83 0.09
CA SER A 210 16.45 6.17 -0.12
C SER A 210 17.15 6.62 -1.41
N HIS A 211 16.40 7.24 -2.32
CA HIS A 211 16.86 7.71 -3.62
C HIS A 211 17.50 9.10 -3.61
N THR A 212 17.30 9.89 -2.56
CA THR A 212 17.80 11.28 -2.50
C THR A 212 19.33 11.38 -2.64
N PRO A 213 20.17 10.53 -2.01
CA PRO A 213 21.62 10.59 -2.18
C PRO A 213 22.07 10.34 -3.62
N GLU A 214 21.49 9.33 -4.29
CA GLU A 214 21.77 9.05 -5.70
C GLU A 214 21.33 10.23 -6.58
N ALA A 215 20.13 10.78 -6.35
CA ALA A 215 19.61 11.90 -7.11
C ALA A 215 20.54 13.13 -7.02
N LEU A 216 21.01 13.48 -5.82
CA LEU A 216 21.97 14.56 -5.62
C LEU A 216 23.30 14.30 -6.34
N TYR A 217 23.84 13.08 -6.27
CA TYR A 217 25.04 12.70 -7.02
C TYR A 217 24.83 12.85 -8.54
N ARG A 218 23.69 12.39 -9.06
CA ARG A 218 23.36 12.50 -10.49
C ARG A 218 23.15 13.96 -10.92
N LEU A 219 22.64 14.82 -10.04
CA LEU A 219 22.61 16.26 -10.30
C LEU A 219 24.01 16.84 -10.41
N VAL A 220 24.95 16.46 -9.54
CA VAL A 220 26.36 16.85 -9.65
C VAL A 220 26.93 16.41 -11.00
N GLU A 221 26.75 15.14 -11.37
CA GLU A 221 27.21 14.59 -12.65
C GLU A 221 26.63 15.34 -13.86
N SER A 222 25.32 15.56 -13.88
CA SER A 222 24.65 16.28 -14.97
C SER A 222 25.08 17.74 -15.06
N TYR A 223 25.16 18.46 -13.93
CA TYR A 223 25.58 19.87 -13.92
C TYR A 223 27.03 20.05 -14.37
N LEU A 224 27.94 19.15 -13.98
CA LEU A 224 29.31 19.18 -14.48
C LEU A 224 29.38 18.92 -15.99
N THR A 225 28.53 18.03 -16.51
CA THR A 225 28.43 17.75 -17.95
C THR A 225 27.93 18.96 -18.73
N LEU A 226 27.02 19.74 -18.14
CA LEU A 226 26.49 20.99 -18.70
C LEU A 226 27.42 22.21 -18.50
N GLY A 227 28.51 22.08 -17.75
CA GLY A 227 29.42 23.18 -17.42
C GLY A 227 28.94 24.10 -16.28
N LEU A 228 27.89 23.70 -15.57
CA LEU A 228 27.28 24.43 -14.44
C LEU A 228 27.99 24.09 -13.12
N MET A 229 29.21 24.60 -12.98
CA MET A 229 30.14 24.21 -11.90
C MET A 229 29.64 24.61 -10.51
N GLU A 230 29.01 25.78 -10.38
CA GLU A 230 28.52 26.28 -9.10
C GLU A 230 27.32 25.47 -8.60
N GLU A 231 26.40 25.12 -9.49
CA GLU A 231 25.26 24.25 -9.22
C GLU A 231 25.73 22.85 -8.80
N ALA A 232 26.72 22.29 -9.49
CA ALA A 232 27.34 21.03 -9.12
C ALA A 232 27.96 21.09 -7.72
N LYS A 233 28.72 22.15 -7.41
CA LYS A 233 29.33 22.34 -6.09
C LYS A 233 28.28 22.46 -4.98
N ARG A 234 27.18 23.20 -5.21
CA ARG A 234 26.08 23.33 -4.24
C ARG A 234 25.40 21.99 -3.95
N ASN A 235 25.05 21.22 -4.98
CA ASN A 235 24.43 19.90 -4.80
C ASN A 235 25.39 18.92 -4.09
N GLY A 236 26.68 18.96 -4.43
CA GLY A 236 27.70 18.17 -3.73
C GLY A 236 27.88 18.56 -2.27
N ALA A 237 27.75 19.85 -1.93
CA ALA A 237 27.77 20.32 -0.55
C ALA A 237 26.55 19.83 0.25
N VAL A 238 25.35 19.88 -0.35
CA VAL A 238 24.12 19.34 0.26
C VAL A 238 24.24 17.84 0.50
N LEU A 239 24.78 17.09 -0.49
CA LEU A 239 25.02 15.66 -0.37
C LEU A 239 26.02 15.35 0.75
N GLY A 240 27.13 16.09 0.81
CA GLY A 240 28.15 15.91 1.85
C GLY A 240 27.68 16.26 3.25
N TYR A 241 26.85 17.28 3.38
CA TYR A 241 26.30 17.70 4.67
C TYR A 241 25.31 16.67 5.23
N ASN A 242 24.35 16.23 4.41
CA ASN A 242 23.29 15.31 4.86
C ASN A 242 23.74 13.84 4.87
N TYR A 243 24.65 13.45 3.97
CA TYR A 243 25.04 12.06 3.74
C TYR A 243 26.57 11.87 3.69
N PRO A 244 27.34 12.31 4.71
CA PRO A 244 28.82 12.34 4.67
C PRO A 244 29.49 10.97 4.57
N GLY A 245 28.79 9.88 4.92
CA GLY A 245 29.29 8.50 4.86
C GLY A 245 28.63 7.65 3.75
N ASP A 246 27.82 8.27 2.89
CA ASP A 246 27.16 7.57 1.80
C ASP A 246 28.12 7.36 0.60
N PRO A 247 28.11 6.19 -0.07
CA PRO A 247 28.96 5.93 -1.22
C PRO A 247 28.81 6.97 -2.34
N TRP A 248 27.60 7.47 -2.56
CA TRP A 248 27.33 8.50 -3.58
C TRP A 248 28.06 9.80 -3.29
N TYR A 249 28.25 10.14 -2.01
CA TYR A 249 29.04 11.31 -1.66
C TYR A 249 30.53 11.11 -1.95
N GLY A 250 31.07 9.93 -1.67
CA GLY A 250 32.46 9.59 -2.01
C GLY A 250 32.72 9.71 -3.52
N ASP A 251 31.78 9.25 -4.34
CA ASP A 251 31.85 9.38 -5.79
C ASP A 251 31.71 10.85 -6.25
N ALA A 252 30.78 11.62 -5.66
CA ALA A 252 30.62 13.06 -5.94
C ALA A 252 31.88 13.86 -5.61
N TYR A 253 32.51 13.57 -4.46
CA TYR A 253 33.72 14.26 -4.00
C TYR A 253 34.87 14.05 -5.00
N LYS A 254 35.10 12.81 -5.45
CA LYS A 254 36.10 12.50 -6.48
C LYS A 254 35.80 13.24 -7.79
N LEU A 255 34.53 13.26 -8.20
CA LEU A 255 34.13 13.92 -9.44
C LEU A 255 34.37 15.44 -9.39
N LEU A 256 33.98 16.10 -8.29
CA LEU A 256 34.19 17.54 -8.08
C LEU A 256 35.67 17.91 -8.02
N THR A 257 36.46 17.18 -7.23
CA THR A 257 37.90 17.41 -7.10
C THR A 257 38.65 17.21 -8.41
N SER A 258 38.25 16.24 -9.25
CA SER A 258 38.82 16.04 -10.59
C SER A 258 38.64 17.26 -11.52
N LYS A 259 37.63 18.10 -11.25
CA LYS A 259 37.35 19.34 -11.98
C LYS A 259 37.92 20.58 -11.27
N GLY A 260 38.77 20.40 -10.26
CA GLY A 260 39.37 21.48 -9.48
C GLY A 260 38.43 22.10 -8.44
N LEU A 261 37.23 21.56 -8.25
CA LEU A 261 36.28 22.04 -7.24
C LEU A 261 36.59 21.37 -5.90
N LYS A 262 36.69 22.15 -4.83
CA LYS A 262 36.90 21.65 -3.46
C LYS A 262 35.60 21.72 -2.66
N PRO A 263 34.93 20.58 -2.37
CA PRO A 263 33.83 20.52 -1.42
C PRO A 263 34.31 20.88 -0.01
N ALA A 264 33.43 21.47 0.80
CA ALA A 264 33.78 21.92 2.16
C ALA A 264 33.91 20.77 3.18
N VAL A 265 33.29 19.63 2.89
CA VAL A 265 33.28 18.45 3.75
C VAL A 265 34.14 17.38 3.08
N GLU A 266 34.91 16.62 3.86
CA GLU A 266 35.59 15.42 3.38
C GLU A 266 34.71 14.19 3.62
N PRO A 267 34.74 13.19 2.71
CA PRO A 267 33.96 11.98 2.90
C PRO A 267 34.42 11.22 4.15
N LYS A 268 33.47 10.90 5.04
CA LYS A 268 33.76 10.03 6.18
C LYS A 268 33.99 8.62 5.63
N GLY A 269 35.17 8.05 5.89
CA GLY A 269 35.61 6.77 5.33
C GLY A 269 34.51 5.70 5.35
N GLY A 270 34.08 5.29 4.16
CA GLY A 270 33.02 4.29 3.94
C GLY A 270 33.52 3.21 2.98
N GLY A 271 33.59 1.97 3.49
CA GLY A 271 34.07 0.80 2.75
C GLY A 271 33.36 0.61 1.40
N GLY A 272 34.12 0.15 0.41
CA GLY A 272 33.67 -0.03 -0.96
C GLY A 272 32.37 -0.83 -1.10
N ARG A 273 31.69 -0.64 -2.24
CA ARG A 273 30.46 -1.36 -2.66
C ARG A 273 30.65 -2.88 -2.54
N GLY A 274 30.40 -3.44 -1.35
CA GLY A 274 30.32 -4.87 -1.09
C GLY A 274 28.85 -5.30 -1.06
N ILE A 275 28.51 -6.35 -1.81
CA ILE A 275 27.15 -6.85 -2.08
C ILE A 275 26.41 -7.39 -0.82
N PHE A 276 27.00 -7.30 0.37
CA PHE A 276 26.39 -7.75 1.62
C PHE A 276 26.66 -6.74 2.75
N ARG A 277 25.80 -5.73 2.90
CA ARG A 277 25.78 -4.89 4.11
C ARG A 277 24.79 -5.49 5.10
N MET A 278 25.24 -6.49 5.87
CA MET A 278 24.54 -6.88 7.10
C MET A 278 24.52 -5.66 8.05
N PRO A 279 23.38 -5.30 8.66
CA PRO A 279 23.25 -4.06 9.44
C PRO A 279 24.07 -4.04 10.75
N PHE A 280 24.76 -5.13 11.09
CA PHE A 280 25.56 -5.26 12.30
C PHE A 280 27.01 -5.63 11.98
N ARG A 281 27.80 -4.66 11.54
CA ARG A 281 29.27 -4.80 11.61
C ARG A 281 29.70 -4.27 12.98
N ARG A 282 30.06 -5.17 13.91
CA ARG A 282 30.62 -4.80 15.22
C ARG A 282 31.89 -3.99 15.01
N ASP A 283 31.79 -2.67 15.16
CA ASP A 283 32.94 -1.76 15.21
C ASP A 283 33.43 -1.73 16.67
N LYS A 284 34.45 -2.54 16.98
CA LYS A 284 34.92 -2.77 18.36
C LYS A 284 35.35 -1.47 19.06
N ASP A 285 35.75 -0.48 18.28
CA ASP A 285 36.31 0.78 18.77
C ASP A 285 35.23 1.84 19.09
N LYS A 286 33.96 1.57 18.75
CA LYS A 286 32.82 2.51 18.95
C LYS A 286 31.67 1.94 19.78
N THR A 287 31.73 0.68 20.15
CA THR A 287 30.76 0.10 21.09
C THR A 287 31.10 0.56 22.51
N VAL A 288 30.41 1.61 22.97
CA VAL A 288 30.35 1.95 24.39
C VAL A 288 29.63 0.80 25.11
N GLN A 289 30.29 0.17 26.07
CA GLN A 289 29.66 -0.85 26.89
C GLN A 289 28.56 -0.20 27.75
N PRO A 290 27.37 -0.82 27.89
CA PRO A 290 26.35 -0.30 28.77
C PRO A 290 26.88 -0.24 30.22
N PRO A 291 26.55 0.82 30.97
CA PRO A 291 27.02 0.97 32.33
C PRO A 291 26.48 -0.16 33.21
N GLY A 292 27.39 -0.99 33.75
CA GLY A 292 27.06 -2.13 34.61
C GLY A 292 27.66 -3.47 34.18
N ALA A 293 28.34 -3.57 33.04
CA ALA A 293 29.10 -4.76 32.67
C ALA A 293 30.49 -4.75 33.31
N THR A 294 30.55 -4.87 34.64
CA THR A 294 31.74 -5.39 35.32
C THR A 294 31.53 -6.89 35.57
N ASP A 295 32.57 -7.66 35.26
CA ASP A 295 32.58 -9.11 35.22
C ASP A 295 31.86 -9.79 36.39
N SER A 296 30.91 -10.66 36.08
CA SER A 296 30.73 -11.93 36.80
C SER A 296 29.73 -12.83 36.08
N ASN A 297 30.12 -14.10 35.98
CA ASN A 297 29.36 -15.20 35.39
C ASN A 297 27.90 -15.23 35.85
N VAL A 298 26.95 -15.06 34.92
CA VAL A 298 25.56 -15.49 35.12
C VAL A 298 25.19 -16.42 33.98
N VAL A 299 25.09 -17.70 34.32
CA VAL A 299 24.54 -18.75 33.46
C VAL A 299 23.08 -18.42 33.18
N VAL A 300 22.78 -17.93 31.98
CA VAL A 300 21.40 -17.72 31.52
C VAL A 300 20.82 -19.08 31.14
N GLN A 301 19.97 -19.62 32.01
CA GLN A 301 19.13 -20.76 31.70
C GLN A 301 18.12 -20.37 30.61
N THR A 302 18.12 -21.15 29.54
CA THR A 302 17.21 -21.01 28.40
C THR A 302 15.82 -21.55 28.76
N SER A 303 14.85 -20.67 29.00
CA SER A 303 13.43 -21.05 29.06
C SER A 303 12.79 -20.97 27.66
N LYS A 304 12.13 -22.07 27.30
CA LYS A 304 11.52 -22.41 26.00
C LYS A 304 10.57 -21.35 25.43
N ALA A 305 10.60 -21.27 24.09
CA ALA A 305 9.72 -20.50 23.23
C ALA A 305 8.22 -20.77 23.51
N THR A 306 7.44 -19.69 23.60
CA THR A 306 5.98 -19.74 23.55
C THR A 306 5.49 -18.81 22.44
N ASP A 307 4.72 -19.41 21.55
CA ASP A 307 4.07 -18.89 20.34
C ASP A 307 3.22 -17.65 20.62
N GLN A 308 3.57 -16.50 20.02
CA GLN A 308 2.77 -15.27 20.08
C GLN A 308 2.06 -15.05 18.75
N ARG A 309 0.90 -15.68 18.59
CA ARG A 309 -0.14 -15.25 17.65
C ARG A 309 -1.16 -14.41 18.40
N THR A 310 -1.04 -13.11 18.31
CA THR A 310 -2.15 -12.20 18.63
C THR A 310 -2.19 -11.07 17.61
N ILE A 311 -3.09 -11.27 16.64
CA ILE A 311 -3.53 -10.25 15.70
C ILE A 311 -4.47 -9.31 16.46
N PHE A 312 -4.19 -8.01 16.32
CA PHE A 312 -5.07 -6.85 16.45
C PHE A 312 -6.50 -7.10 16.94
N LYS A 313 -6.84 -6.58 18.13
CA LYS A 313 -8.23 -6.49 18.63
C LYS A 313 -8.78 -5.10 18.32
N LEU A 314 -9.79 -5.01 17.44
CA LEU A 314 -10.69 -3.85 17.42
C LEU A 314 -11.42 -3.75 18.77
N PRO A 315 -11.71 -2.54 19.28
CA PRO A 315 -12.51 -2.37 20.49
C PRO A 315 -13.97 -2.63 20.15
N LEU A 316 -14.35 -3.91 20.12
CA LEU A 316 -15.75 -4.30 20.17
C LEU A 316 -16.21 -4.14 21.61
N GLY A 317 -17.30 -3.40 21.81
CA GLY A 317 -17.95 -3.18 23.11
C GLY A 317 -18.08 -4.49 23.90
N LYS A 318 -17.85 -4.37 25.22
CA LYS A 318 -17.86 -5.48 26.18
C LYS A 318 -19.12 -6.33 26.01
N LYS A 319 -18.92 -7.65 25.94
CA LYS A 319 -19.98 -8.65 25.70
C LYS A 319 -20.84 -8.98 26.93
N ASP A 320 -20.69 -8.24 28.03
CA ASP A 320 -21.23 -8.62 29.35
C ASP A 320 -22.12 -7.55 30.00
N GLU A 321 -22.92 -6.84 29.21
CA GLU A 321 -24.01 -6.02 29.76
C GLU A 321 -25.32 -6.80 29.60
N LYS A 322 -25.79 -7.40 30.70
CA LYS A 322 -27.10 -8.05 30.78
C LYS A 322 -28.18 -7.01 30.48
N LEU A 323 -28.98 -7.24 29.44
CA LEU A 323 -30.17 -6.47 29.14
C LEU A 323 -31.13 -6.48 30.35
N PRO A 324 -31.71 -5.33 30.76
CA PRO A 324 -32.78 -5.32 31.75
C PRO A 324 -34.03 -6.02 31.19
N PRO A 325 -34.86 -6.65 32.05
CA PRO A 325 -36.05 -7.36 31.61
C PRO A 325 -37.07 -6.41 30.97
N VAL A 326 -37.68 -6.88 29.89
CA VAL A 326 -38.76 -6.19 29.17
C VAL A 326 -39.99 -6.11 30.08
N GLU A 327 -40.35 -4.89 30.52
CA GLU A 327 -41.64 -4.64 31.15
C GLU A 327 -42.76 -4.86 30.11
N THR A 328 -43.69 -5.74 30.45
CA THR A 328 -44.90 -6.00 29.67
C THR A 328 -45.95 -4.98 30.08
N THR A 329 -46.21 -4.01 29.20
CA THR A 329 -47.39 -3.12 29.33
C THR A 329 -48.67 -3.94 29.08
N PRO A 330 -49.70 -3.87 29.95
CA PRO A 330 -50.97 -4.54 29.69
C PRO A 330 -51.82 -3.77 28.67
N GLU A 331 -52.49 -4.51 27.80
CA GLU A 331 -53.43 -4.00 26.78
C GLU A 331 -54.63 -3.24 27.40
N PRO A 332 -55.15 -2.20 26.74
CA PRO A 332 -56.32 -1.47 27.19
C PRO A 332 -57.61 -2.27 26.89
N LYS A 333 -58.52 -2.30 27.87
CA LYS A 333 -59.91 -2.77 27.72
C LYS A 333 -60.81 -1.73 27.08
#